data_AF-A0A0K8Q2Y7-F1
#
_entry.id   AF-A0A0K8Q2Y7-F1
#
_cell.length_a   1.000
_cell.length_b   1.000
_cell.length_c   1.000
_cell.angle_alpha   90.00
_cell.angle_beta   90.00
_cell.angle_gamma   90.00
#
_symmetry.space_group_name_H-M   'P 1'
#
loop_
_entity.id
_entity.type
_entity.pdbx_description
1 polymer ?
#
loop_
_entity_poly.entity_id
_entity_poly.type
_entity_poly.pdbx_seq_one_letter_code
_entity_poly.pdbx_strand_id
1 'polypeptide(L)' 'MFVAWQCAQLLRSAYHQKNLADGRRIAQRVVDTFHTCPIPEIARLGRTLRRWKDAFLAYFTTGRSSNGGTEA' A
#
# COMPACT_ATOMS: atom_id res chain seq x y z
N MET A 1 -3.58 -16.62 -14.66
CA MET A 1 -4.19 -15.33 -14.26
C MET A 1 -4.40 -15.25 -12.74
N PHE A 2 -3.36 -15.38 -11.91
CA PHE A 2 -3.50 -15.34 -10.44
C PHE A 2 -2.70 -14.20 -9.78
N VAL A 3 -1.71 -13.65 -10.49
CA VAL A 3 -0.79 -12.64 -9.94
C VAL A 3 -1.52 -11.34 -9.56
N ALA A 4 -2.42 -10.83 -10.40
CA ALA A 4 -3.20 -9.63 -10.05
C ALA A 4 -4.06 -9.84 -8.79
N TRP A 5 -4.66 -11.02 -8.66
CA TRP A 5 -5.44 -11.39 -7.48
C TRP A 5 -4.55 -11.48 -6.24
N GLN A 6 -3.38 -12.10 -6.34
CA GLN A 6 -2.41 -12.15 -5.23
C GLN A 6 -1.94 -10.75 -4.81
N CYS A 7 -1.66 -9.87 -5.76
CA CYS A 7 -1.33 -8.47 -5.47
C CYS A 7 -2.50 -7.79 -4.74
N ALA A 8 -3.74 -7.94 -5.22
CA ALA A 8 -4.91 -7.39 -4.54
C ALA A 8 -5.08 -7.95 -3.11
N GLN A 9 -4.85 -9.25 -2.91
CA GLN A 9 -4.89 -9.86 -1.58
C GLN A 9 -3.77 -9.37 -0.66
N LEU A 10 -2.56 -9.16 -1.17
CA LEU A 10 -1.45 -8.62 -0.40
C LEU A 10 -1.73 -7.18 0.05
N LEU A 11 -2.28 -6.35 -0.84
CA LEU A 11 -2.69 -5.00 -0.47
C LEU A 11 -3.82 -5.04 0.56
N ARG A 12 -4.83 -5.90 0.36
CA ARG A 12 -5.94 -6.08 1.32
C ARG A 12 -5.44 -6.53 2.70
N SER A 13 -4.47 -7.44 2.75
CA SER A 13 -3.96 -7.95 4.02
C SER A 13 -3.25 -6.89 4.85
N ALA A 14 -2.60 -5.90 4.22
CA ALA A 14 -2.03 -4.74 4.93
C ALA A 14 -3.09 -4.03 5.78
N TYR A 15 -4.27 -3.75 5.21
CA TYR A 15 -5.37 -3.06 5.88
C TYR A 15 -6.10 -3.91 6.93
N HIS A 16 -6.06 -5.24 6.78
CA HIS A 16 -6.75 -6.16 7.68
C HIS A 16 -5.96 -6.52 8.94
N GLN A 17 -4.68 -6.10 9.04
CA GLN A 17 -3.89 -6.38 10.25
C GLN A 17 -4.45 -5.66 11.48
N LYS A 18 -4.57 -6.39 12.59
CA LYS A 18 -4.94 -5.83 13.89
C LYS A 18 -3.84 -4.91 14.41
N ASN A 19 -2.59 -5.31 14.23
CA ASN A 19 -1.42 -4.52 14.57
C ASN A 19 -1.01 -3.63 13.39
N LEU A 20 -0.97 -2.32 13.62
CA LEU A 20 -0.62 -1.35 12.57
C LEU A 20 0.84 -1.50 12.11
N ALA A 21 1.76 -1.90 12.97
CA ALA A 21 3.15 -2.14 12.57
C ALA A 21 3.26 -3.29 11.56
N ASP A 22 2.44 -4.32 11.71
CA ASP A 22 2.40 -5.45 10.76
C ASP A 22 1.74 -5.04 9.45
N GLY A 23 0.66 -4.25 9.51
CA GLY A 23 0.05 -3.64 8.33
C GLY A 23 1.05 -2.76 7.56
N ARG A 24 1.83 -1.94 8.28
CA ARG A 24 2.87 -1.08 7.71
C ARG A 24 3.96 -1.86 7.00
N ARG A 25 4.41 -3.00 7.56
CA ARG A 25 5.41 -3.87 6.93
C ARG A 25 4.92 -4.42 5.59
N ILE A 26 3.66 -4.84 5.53
CA ILE A 26 3.05 -5.32 4.29
C ILE A 26 2.90 -4.18 3.29
N ALA A 27 2.42 -3.01 3.73
CA ALA A 27 2.29 -1.82 2.90
C ALA A 27 3.64 -1.37 2.30
N GLN A 28 4.71 -1.40 3.10
CA GLN A 28 6.07 -1.13 2.62
C GLN A 28 6.46 -2.10 1.51
N ARG A 29 6.23 -3.40 1.72
CA ARG A 29 6.48 -4.42 0.68
C ARG A 29 5.68 -4.16 -0.59
N VAL A 30 4.43 -3.68 -0.50
CA VAL A 30 3.63 -3.30 -1.67
C VAL A 30 4.30 -2.18 -2.46
N VAL A 31 4.73 -1.11 -1.78
CA VAL A 31 5.46 0.02 -2.41
C VAL A 31 6.75 -0.43 -3.09
N ASP A 32 7.44 -1.38 -2.48
CA ASP A 32 8.73 -1.86 -2.98
C ASP A 32 8.59 -2.82 -4.16
N THR A 33 7.45 -3.51 -4.32
CA THR A 33 7.32 -4.61 -5.29
C THR A 33 6.30 -4.39 -6.41
N PHE A 34 5.22 -3.63 -6.20
CA PHE A 34 4.14 -3.57 -7.21
C PHE A 34 4.58 -2.94 -8.53
N HIS A 35 5.49 -1.98 -8.48
CA HIS A 35 5.97 -1.26 -9.66
C HIS A 35 6.75 -2.15 -10.67
N THR A 36 7.26 -3.31 -10.25
CA THR A 36 7.94 -4.29 -11.11
C THR A 36 7.02 -5.42 -11.57
N CYS A 37 5.73 -5.40 -11.20
CA CYS A 37 4.80 -6.43 -11.61
C CYS A 37 4.65 -6.44 -13.15
N PRO A 38 4.67 -7.61 -13.82
CA PRO A 38 4.48 -7.68 -15.27
C PRO A 38 3.08 -7.28 -15.73
N ILE A 39 2.11 -7.18 -14.81
CA ILE A 39 0.74 -6.74 -15.10
C ILE A 39 0.70 -5.20 -15.09
N PRO A 40 0.37 -4.55 -16.22
CA PRO A 40 0.48 -3.10 -16.36
C PRO A 40 -0.30 -2.29 -15.32
N GLU A 41 -1.51 -2.76 -14.96
CA GLU A 41 -2.39 -2.11 -13.99
C GLU A 41 -1.78 -2.14 -12.59
N ILE A 42 -1.17 -3.26 -12.19
CA ILE A 42 -0.49 -3.39 -10.89
C ILE A 42 0.79 -2.55 -10.87
N ALA A 43 1.56 -2.54 -11.97
CA ALA A 43 2.74 -1.71 -12.08
C ALA A 43 2.39 -0.21 -11.97
N ARG A 44 1.29 0.20 -12.60
CA ARG A 44 0.76 1.58 -12.51
C ARG A 44 0.37 1.92 -11.07
N LEU A 45 -0.38 1.03 -10.41
CA LEU A 45 -0.73 1.18 -8.99
C LEU A 45 0.52 1.32 -8.12
N GLY A 46 1.52 0.45 -8.30
CA GLY A 46 2.78 0.51 -7.57
C GLY A 46 3.53 1.83 -7.74
N ARG A 47 3.56 2.40 -8.95
CA ARG A 47 4.12 3.73 -9.20
C ARG A 47 3.36 4.83 -8.46
N THR A 48 2.03 4.78 -8.46
CA THR A 48 1.20 5.73 -7.70
C THR A 48 1.46 5.61 -6.19
N LEU A 49 1.44 4.40 -5.62
CA LEU A 49 1.70 4.17 -4.20
C LEU A 49 3.10 4.62 -3.79
N ARG A 50 4.10 4.42 -4.65
CA ARG A 50 5.46 4.93 -4.42
C ARG A 50 5.53 6.45 -4.42
N ARG A 51 4.82 7.13 -5.33
CA ARG A 51 4.77 8.59 -5.36
C ARG A 51 4.16 9.17 -4.08
N TRP A 52 3.16 8.48 -3.54
CA TRP A 52 2.47 8.86 -2.31
C TRP A 52 2.91 8.05 -1.09
N LYS A 53 4.16 7.54 -1.09
CA LYS A 53 4.63 6.58 -0.08
C LYS A 53 4.41 7.07 1.34
N ASP A 54 4.75 8.33 1.62
CA ASP A 54 4.69 8.83 2.99
C ASP A 54 3.25 8.94 3.48
N ALA A 55 2.33 9.48 2.67
CA ALA A 55 0.91 9.52 2.97
C ALA A 55 0.30 8.11 3.08
N PHE A 56 0.69 7.20 2.19
CA PHE A 56 0.22 5.82 2.20
C PHE A 56 0.66 5.06 3.46
N LEU A 57 1.92 5.21 3.87
CA LEU A 57 2.45 4.56 5.07
C LEU A 57 1.97 5.24 6.36
N ALA A 58 1.64 6.53 6.32
CA ALA A 58 1.13 7.28 7.47
C ALA A 58 -0.17 6.68 8.03
N TYR A 59 -1.03 6.11 7.17
CA TYR A 59 -2.23 5.38 7.58
C TYR A 59 -1.95 4.34 8.69
N PHE A 60 -0.79 3.69 8.62
CA PHE A 60 -0.38 2.63 9.55
C PHE A 60 0.42 3.15 10.76
N THR A 61 0.60 4.46 10.89
CA THR A 61 1.24 5.08 12.06
C THR A 61 0.30 6.02 12.82
N THR A 62 -0.72 6.59 12.16
CA THR A 62 -1.63 7.59 12.74
C THR A 62 -2.95 7.01 13.29
N GLY A 63 -2.99 5.72 13.62
CA GLY A 63 -4.23 5.12 14.12
C GLY A 63 -5.33 4.96 13.07
N ARG A 64 -4.96 4.80 11.78
CA ARG A 64 -5.88 4.64 10.62
C ARG A 64 -6.62 5.92 10.20
N SER A 65 -6.09 7.10 10.53
CA SER A 65 -6.57 8.37 9.96
C SER A 65 -5.97 8.56 8.56
N SER A 66 -6.81 8.52 7.52
CA SER A 66 -6.41 8.62 6.10
C SER A 66 -6.34 10.04 5.54
N ASN A 67 -6.64 11.05 6.34
CA ASN A 67 -6.53 12.45 5.96
C ASN A 67 -5.20 13.01 6.49
N GLY A 68 -4.15 12.94 5.66
CA GLY A 68 -3.06 13.90 5.82
C GLY A 68 -3.67 15.30 5.87
N GLY A 69 -3.28 16.11 6.85
CA GLY A 69 -3.86 17.42 7.08
C GLY A 69 -3.98 18.21 5.78
N THR A 70 -5.21 18.58 5.42
CA THR A 70 -5.42 19.74 4.57
C THR A 70 -5.07 20.94 5.44
N GLU A 71 -3.80 21.32 5.45
CA GLU A 71 -3.39 22.66 5.86
C GLU A 71 -3.02 23.38 4.57
N ALA A 72 -3.97 24.21 4.14
CA ALA A 72 -3.77 25.31 3.20
C ALA A 72 -3.07 26.47 3.91
#